data_AF-A0A7X6XEM8-F1
#
_entry.id   AF-A0A7X6XEM8-F1
#
_cell.length_a   1.000
_cell.length_b   1.000
_cell.length_c   1.000
_cell.angle_alpha   90.00
_cell.angle_beta   90.00
_cell.angle_gamma   90.00
#
_symmetry.space_group_name_H-M   'P 1'
#
loop_
_entity.id
_entity.type
_entity.pdbx_description
1 polymer ?
#
loop_
_entity_poly.entity_id
_entity_poly.type
_entity_poly.pdbx_seq_one_letter_code
_entity_poly.pdbx_strand_id
1 'polypeptide(L)'
;MIRIATTLIGVICALSILNAQEDNSNNNIDWEFAPTIKFEGMFKSKFEYADETNTSRFSVRNSRLGISGDITSFVSYKAMVELSSEGKFSVLDLYGAISPLEGLNIKLGQSGIPINNSYTTSPGKLMFANRPFVGKYLAFGTRDIGVSTSYDF
;
A
#
# COMPACT_ATOMS: atom_id res chain seq x y z
N MET A 1 9.59 -17.62 6.61
CA MET A 1 9.16 -16.34 6.00
C MET A 1 9.93 -16.00 4.72
N ILE A 2 11.26 -16.08 4.68
CA ILE A 2 12.07 -15.80 3.46
C ILE A 2 11.66 -16.66 2.25
N ARG A 3 11.33 -17.94 2.46
CA ARG A 3 10.94 -18.88 1.37
C ARG A 3 9.58 -18.59 0.71
N ILE A 4 8.68 -17.87 1.40
CA ILE A 4 7.37 -17.48 0.86
C ILE A 4 7.51 -16.23 -0.01
N ALA A 5 8.36 -15.30 0.39
CA ALA A 5 8.66 -14.10 -0.40
C ALA A 5 9.33 -14.45 -1.74
N THR A 6 10.27 -15.40 -1.75
CA THR A 6 10.95 -15.84 -2.99
C THR A 6 10.03 -16.59 -3.94
N THR A 7 9.06 -17.35 -3.41
CA THR A 7 8.08 -18.07 -4.25
C THR A 7 7.01 -17.15 -4.81
N LEU A 8 6.56 -16.15 -4.05
CA LEU A 8 5.59 -15.15 -4.52
C LEU A 8 6.18 -14.24 -5.62
N ILE A 9 7.44 -13.80 -5.47
CA ILE A 9 8.15 -13.03 -6.50
C ILE A 9 8.33 -13.86 -7.78
N GLY A 10 8.65 -15.15 -7.64
CA GLY A 10 8.74 -16.07 -8.79
C GLY A 10 7.42 -16.28 -9.52
N VAL A 11 6.30 -16.34 -8.80
CA VAL A 11 4.96 -16.46 -9.39
C VAL A 11 4.57 -15.19 -10.16
N ILE A 12 4.86 -13.99 -9.61
CA ILE A 12 4.60 -12.72 -10.29
C ILE A 12 5.43 -12.59 -11.59
N CYS A 13 6.69 -13.02 -11.58
CA CYS A 13 7.51 -13.06 -12.79
C CYS A 13 7.03 -14.11 -13.80
N ALA A 14 6.55 -15.28 -13.36
CA ALA A 14 6.03 -16.32 -14.27
C ALA A 14 4.74 -15.88 -14.98
N LEU A 15 3.86 -15.14 -14.29
CA LEU A 15 2.65 -14.55 -14.89
C LEU A 15 2.97 -13.48 -15.95
N SER A 16 4.09 -12.75 -15.82
CA SER A 16 4.53 -11.81 -16.87
C SER A 16 5.08 -12.49 -18.12
N ILE A 17 5.63 -13.71 -18.00
CA ILE A 17 6.21 -14.45 -19.13
C ILE A 17 5.14 -15.22 -19.91
N LEU A 18 4.05 -15.64 -19.26
CA LEU A 18 2.94 -16.34 -19.94
C LEU A 18 2.14 -15.45 -20.90
N ASN A 19 2.19 -14.12 -20.73
CA ASN A 19 1.54 -13.16 -21.63
C ASN A 19 2.43 -12.78 -22.85
N ALA A 20 3.61 -13.37 -23.00
CA ALA A 20 4.57 -13.06 -24.06
C ALA A 20 4.56 -14.06 -25.24
N GLN A 21 3.63 -15.03 -25.27
CA GLN A 21 3.55 -16.03 -26.34
C GLN A 21 2.26 -15.86 -27.17
N GLU A 22 2.42 -15.12 -28.26
CA GLU A 22 1.71 -15.16 -29.56
C GLU A 22 0.18 -15.35 -29.57
N ASP A 23 -0.55 -14.29 -29.92
CA ASP A 23 -1.77 -14.43 -30.71
C ASP A 23 -1.71 -13.50 -31.93
N ASN A 24 -1.63 -14.16 -33.09
CA ASN A 24 -1.44 -13.60 -34.42
C ASN A 24 -2.83 -13.57 -35.07
N SER A 25 -3.70 -12.66 -34.65
CA SER A 25 -4.98 -12.39 -35.33
C SER A 25 -5.60 -11.09 -34.82
N ASN A 26 -5.74 -10.12 -35.74
CA ASN A 26 -6.58 -8.91 -35.71
C ASN A 26 -7.34 -8.66 -34.40
N ASN A 27 -6.87 -7.71 -33.59
CA ASN A 27 -7.72 -6.86 -32.75
C ASN A 27 -6.96 -5.56 -32.47
N ASN A 28 -7.64 -4.43 -32.64
CA ASN A 28 -7.16 -3.08 -32.31
C ASN A 28 -6.44 -3.09 -30.96
N ILE A 29 -5.12 -3.04 -30.99
CA ILE A 29 -4.31 -2.80 -29.81
C ILE A 29 -4.41 -1.31 -29.57
N ASP A 30 -5.15 -0.91 -28.52
CA ASP A 30 -5.16 0.47 -28.04
C ASP A 30 -3.71 0.88 -27.75
N TRP A 31 -3.14 1.67 -28.67
CA TRP A 31 -1.77 2.15 -28.67
C TRP A 31 -1.56 3.34 -27.72
N GLU A 32 -2.46 3.54 -26.76
CA GLU A 32 -2.51 4.74 -25.90
C GLU A 32 -2.38 4.41 -24.39
N PHE A 33 -1.82 3.25 -24.03
CA PHE A 33 -1.51 2.98 -22.62
C PHE A 33 0.00 3.06 -22.35
N ALA A 34 0.39 4.04 -21.53
CA ALA A 34 1.76 4.18 -21.03
C ALA A 34 1.84 3.69 -19.57
N PRO A 35 2.74 2.73 -19.26
CA PRO A 35 2.93 2.28 -17.89
C PRO A 35 3.36 3.46 -17.01
N THR A 36 2.67 3.62 -15.88
CA THR A 36 2.88 4.77 -14.99
C THR A 36 3.57 4.32 -13.71
N ILE A 37 4.55 5.09 -13.25
CA ILE A 37 5.22 4.88 -11.97
C ILE A 37 5.07 6.15 -11.13
N LYS A 38 4.51 6.02 -9.93
CA LYS A 38 4.32 7.09 -8.95
C LYS A 38 5.10 6.75 -7.68
N PHE A 39 5.89 7.71 -7.23
CA PHE A 39 6.60 7.62 -5.96
C PHE A 39 5.79 8.33 -4.88
N GLU A 40 5.60 7.66 -3.75
CA GLU A 40 4.90 8.18 -2.57
C GLU A 40 5.87 8.26 -1.40
N GLY A 41 5.91 9.41 -0.73
CA GLY A 41 6.72 9.62 0.47
C GLY A 41 5.91 10.31 1.56
N MET A 42 6.09 9.90 2.81
CA MET A 42 5.48 10.57 3.96
C MET A 42 6.43 10.57 5.14
N PHE A 43 6.68 11.74 5.70
CA PHE A 43 7.53 11.92 6.87
C PHE A 43 6.78 12.77 7.90
N LYS A 44 6.62 12.23 9.11
CA LYS A 44 5.94 12.88 10.22
C LYS A 44 6.81 12.80 11.48
N SER A 45 7.34 13.94 11.89
CA SER A 45 8.08 14.10 13.14
C SER A 45 7.20 14.68 14.25
N LYS A 46 7.65 14.53 15.49
CA LYS A 46 7.00 15.03 16.68
C LYS A 46 8.07 15.52 17.65
N PHE A 47 7.87 16.72 18.16
CA PHE A 47 8.65 17.27 19.26
C PHE A 47 7.73 17.47 20.45
N GLU A 48 8.13 16.97 21.61
CA GLU A 48 7.40 17.11 22.87
C GLU A 48 8.31 17.73 23.91
N TYR A 49 7.75 18.65 24.69
CA TYR A 49 8.39 19.20 25.88
C TYR A 49 7.47 18.92 27.06
N ALA A 50 8.04 18.38 28.14
CA ALA A 50 7.33 18.01 29.34
C ALA A 50 7.80 18.90 30.50
N ASP A 51 7.03 19.96 30.78
CA ASP A 51 7.33 20.97 31.81
C ASP A 51 7.62 20.33 33.19
N GLU A 52 6.82 19.34 33.58
CA GLU A 52 6.94 18.65 34.89
C GLU A 52 8.29 17.95 35.09
N THR A 53 8.92 17.47 34.02
CA THR A 53 10.20 16.76 34.09
C THR A 53 11.35 17.57 33.49
N ASN A 54 11.05 18.75 32.93
CA ASN A 54 11.95 19.59 32.15
C ASN A 54 12.70 18.80 31.05
N THR A 55 12.02 17.81 30.45
CA THR A 55 12.59 16.97 29.40
C THR A 55 12.00 17.31 28.04
N SER A 56 12.81 17.17 26.99
CA SER A 56 12.37 17.26 25.61
C SER A 56 12.58 15.92 24.90
N ARG A 57 11.67 15.60 23.97
CA ARG A 57 11.73 14.38 23.17
C ARG A 57 11.44 14.71 21.72
N PHE A 58 12.41 14.42 20.86
CA PHE A 58 12.20 14.33 19.43
C PHE A 58 11.91 12.88 19.03
N SER A 59 10.93 12.67 18.16
CA SER A 59 10.63 11.35 17.60
C SER A 59 10.11 11.43 16.17
N VAL A 60 10.49 10.45 15.35
CA VAL A 60 9.90 10.23 14.03
C VAL A 60 8.72 9.29 14.20
N ARG A 61 7.51 9.81 14.02
CA ARG A 61 6.27 9.04 14.22
C ARG A 61 6.00 8.11 13.05
N ASN A 62 6.14 8.63 11.84
CA ASN A 62 5.96 7.88 10.61
C ASN A 62 7.00 8.33 9.57
N SER A 63 7.54 7.37 8.85
CA SER A 63 8.43 7.53 7.72
C SER A 63 8.07 6.44 6.72
N ARG A 64 7.28 6.77 5.70
CA ARG A 64 6.84 5.84 4.67
C ARG A 64 7.42 6.19 3.34
N LEU A 65 7.84 5.16 2.62
CA LEU A 65 8.23 5.24 1.22
C LEU A 65 7.46 4.19 0.44
N GLY A 66 6.94 4.56 -0.71
CA GLY A 66 6.18 3.66 -1.55
C GLY A 66 6.30 3.99 -3.03
N ILE A 67 5.96 2.99 -3.82
CA ILE A 67 5.93 3.03 -5.27
C ILE A 67 4.60 2.40 -5.67
N SER A 68 3.89 3.03 -6.59
CA SER A 68 2.64 2.51 -7.12
C SER A 68 2.54 2.86 -8.60
N GLY A 69 1.78 2.09 -9.35
CA GLY A 69 1.71 2.31 -10.78
C GLY A 69 0.70 1.42 -11.47
N ASP A 70 0.50 1.71 -12.75
CA ASP A 70 -0.41 0.99 -13.63
C ASP A 70 0.45 0.31 -14.71
N ILE A 71 0.31 -1.01 -14.83
CA ILE A 71 1.03 -1.84 -15.82
C ILE A 71 0.21 -1.91 -17.11
N THR A 72 -1.11 -2.01 -16.97
CA THR A 72 -2.10 -1.94 -18.06
C THR A 72 -3.29 -1.12 -17.58
N SER A 73 -4.26 -0.84 -18.47
CA SER A 73 -5.50 -0.13 -18.12
C SER A 73 -6.31 -0.80 -17.00
N PHE A 74 -6.11 -2.10 -16.77
CA PHE A 74 -6.82 -2.88 -15.76
C PHE A 74 -5.91 -3.45 -14.66
N VAL A 75 -4.57 -3.39 -14.77
CA VAL A 75 -3.65 -3.94 -13.75
C VAL A 75 -2.82 -2.83 -13.12
N SER A 76 -2.85 -2.76 -11.79
CA SER A 76 -2.02 -1.85 -10.99
C SER A 76 -1.26 -2.56 -9.89
N TYR A 77 -0.25 -1.89 -9.34
CA TYR A 77 0.59 -2.41 -8.26
C TYR A 77 0.87 -1.35 -7.21
N LYS A 78 1.14 -1.79 -5.98
CA LYS A 78 1.60 -0.93 -4.89
C LYS A 78 2.55 -1.68 -3.97
N ALA A 79 3.69 -1.05 -3.68
CA ALA A 79 4.63 -1.46 -2.66
C ALA A 79 4.91 -0.26 -1.74
N MET A 80 4.79 -0.43 -0.44
CA MET A 80 5.04 0.61 0.56
C MET A 80 5.67 0.02 1.82
N VAL A 81 6.67 0.71 2.35
CA VAL A 81 7.39 0.35 3.56
C VAL A 81 7.32 1.49 4.59
N GLU A 82 7.39 1.14 5.87
CA GLU A 82 7.48 2.04 7.01
C GLU A 82 8.83 1.83 7.71
N LEU A 83 9.51 2.96 7.95
CA LEU A 83 10.91 3.08 8.36
C LEU A 83 11.09 3.70 9.75
N SER A 84 10.02 4.11 10.42
CA SER A 84 10.09 4.85 11.69
C SER A 84 10.53 4.00 12.89
N SER A 85 10.68 2.68 12.74
CA SER A 85 10.84 1.74 13.85
C SER A 85 12.30 1.47 14.24
N GLU A 86 13.10 2.52 14.42
CA GLU A 86 14.47 2.44 14.97
C GLU A 86 15.37 1.41 14.24
N GLY A 87 15.30 1.40 12.90
CA GLY A 87 16.09 0.49 12.06
C GLY A 87 15.39 -0.83 11.69
N LYS A 88 14.17 -1.07 12.18
CA LYS A 88 13.31 -2.15 11.69
C LYS A 88 12.42 -1.64 10.56
N PHE A 89 12.48 -2.34 9.43
CA PHE A 89 11.65 -2.09 8.27
C PHE A 89 10.36 -2.90 8.37
N SER A 90 9.21 -2.28 8.12
CA SER A 90 7.93 -2.98 8.08
C SER A 90 7.25 -2.75 6.74
N VAL A 91 6.80 -3.83 6.10
CA VAL A 91 6.01 -3.75 4.86
C VAL A 91 4.61 -3.30 5.25
N LEU A 92 4.16 -2.19 4.69
CA LEU A 92 2.78 -1.76 4.78
C LEU A 92 2.01 -2.42 3.64
N ASP A 93 1.98 -1.79 2.47
CA ASP A 93 1.28 -2.32 1.28
C ASP A 93 2.24 -3.14 0.42
N LEU A 94 1.82 -4.31 0.00
CA LEU A 94 2.47 -5.07 -1.06
C LEU A 94 1.41 -5.89 -1.77
N TYR A 95 0.81 -5.33 -2.81
CA TYR A 95 -0.27 -5.98 -3.55
C TYR A 95 -0.27 -5.60 -5.03
N GLY A 96 -0.85 -6.48 -5.84
CA GLY A 96 -1.33 -6.18 -7.19
C GLY A 96 -2.84 -6.02 -7.18
N ALA A 97 -3.39 -5.21 -8.08
CA ALA A 97 -4.82 -5.03 -8.21
C ALA A 97 -5.26 -5.15 -9.67
N ILE A 98 -6.47 -5.69 -9.86
CA ILE A 98 -7.13 -5.86 -11.15
C ILE A 98 -8.45 -5.12 -11.11
N SER A 99 -8.69 -4.26 -12.10
CA SER A 99 -9.93 -3.48 -12.26
C SER A 99 -10.53 -3.78 -13.63
N PRO A 100 -11.28 -4.88 -13.78
CA PRO A 100 -11.78 -5.31 -15.09
C PRO A 100 -12.96 -4.47 -15.58
N LEU A 101 -13.64 -3.77 -14.67
CA LEU A 101 -14.81 -2.93 -14.93
C LEU A 101 -14.61 -1.62 -14.16
N GLU A 102 -15.22 -0.54 -14.66
CA GLU A 102 -15.27 0.71 -13.92
C GLU A 102 -15.97 0.49 -12.57
N GLY A 103 -15.35 1.00 -11.49
CA GLY A 103 -15.82 0.81 -10.12
C GLY A 103 -15.40 -0.51 -9.45
N LEU A 104 -15.13 -1.60 -10.19
CA LEU A 104 -14.71 -2.88 -9.59
C LEU A 104 -13.19 -2.96 -9.43
N ASN A 105 -12.71 -3.17 -8.21
CA ASN A 105 -11.29 -3.36 -7.92
C ASN A 105 -11.06 -4.60 -7.07
N ILE A 106 -10.16 -5.47 -7.51
CA ILE A 106 -9.77 -6.70 -6.81
C ILE A 106 -8.28 -6.60 -6.47
N LYS A 107 -7.94 -6.55 -5.18
CA LYS A 107 -6.54 -6.49 -4.70
C LYS A 107 -6.11 -7.84 -4.14
N LEU A 108 -4.89 -8.24 -4.51
CA LEU A 108 -4.25 -9.48 -4.10
C LEU A 108 -2.90 -9.17 -3.44
N GLY A 109 -2.77 -9.50 -2.16
CA GLY A 109 -1.53 -9.32 -1.41
C GLY A 109 -1.76 -8.71 -0.03
N GLN A 110 -0.73 -8.07 0.50
CA GLN A 110 -0.79 -7.42 1.80
C GLN A 110 -1.36 -6.01 1.68
N SER A 111 -2.53 -5.76 2.25
CA SER A 111 -3.16 -4.43 2.21
C SER A 111 -3.91 -4.12 3.50
N GLY A 112 -4.27 -2.84 3.68
CA GLY A 112 -5.11 -2.43 4.78
C GLY A 112 -6.56 -2.86 4.57
N ILE A 113 -7.17 -3.45 5.60
CA ILE A 113 -8.60 -3.79 5.59
C ILE A 113 -9.39 -2.48 5.56
N PRO A 114 -10.28 -2.27 4.56
CA PRO A 114 -11.03 -1.03 4.40
C PRO A 114 -12.20 -0.96 5.39
N ILE A 115 -11.89 -0.86 6.68
CA ILE A 115 -12.85 -0.47 7.71
C ILE A 115 -13.02 1.04 7.65
N ASN A 116 -14.21 1.54 7.30
CA ASN A 116 -14.54 2.97 7.23
C ASN A 116 -14.47 3.63 8.62
N ASN A 117 -13.25 3.90 9.08
CA ASN A 117 -12.91 4.53 10.34
C ASN A 117 -11.69 5.43 10.10
N SER A 118 -11.53 6.47 10.90
CA SER A 118 -10.32 7.30 11.04
C SER A 118 -8.99 6.52 11.16
N TYR A 119 -9.03 5.19 11.35
CA TYR A 119 -7.88 4.30 11.32
C TYR A 119 -7.32 4.05 9.90
N THR A 120 -8.16 3.94 8.88
CA THR A 120 -7.68 3.66 7.51
C THR A 120 -7.10 4.90 6.83
N THR A 121 -7.40 6.09 7.35
CA THR A 121 -6.80 7.34 6.89
C THR A 121 -5.28 7.32 7.08
N SER A 122 -4.56 7.71 6.02
CA SER A 122 -3.11 7.87 6.05
C SER A 122 -2.70 8.92 7.08
N PRO A 123 -1.59 8.74 7.83
CA PRO A 123 -1.13 9.69 8.85
C PRO A 123 -0.93 11.14 8.37
N GLY A 124 -0.64 11.33 7.07
CA GLY A 124 -0.49 12.64 6.44
C GLY A 124 -1.82 13.32 6.08
N LYS A 125 -2.94 12.58 6.09
CA LYS A 125 -4.30 13.11 5.83
C LYS A 125 -5.14 13.26 7.11
N LEU A 126 -4.57 12.96 8.28
CA LEU A 126 -5.27 13.12 9.56
C LEU A 126 -5.41 14.61 9.90
N MET A 127 -6.61 15.03 10.29
CA MET A 127 -6.88 16.39 10.77
C MET A 127 -6.13 16.71 12.07
N PHE A 128 -5.93 15.70 12.93
CA PHE A 128 -5.25 15.85 14.22
C PHE A 128 -3.86 15.19 14.21
N ALA A 129 -2.98 15.67 15.09
CA ALA A 129 -1.64 15.12 15.26
C ALA A 129 -1.66 13.62 15.65
N ASN A 130 -2.65 13.22 16.45
CA ASN A 130 -2.87 11.86 16.94
C ASN A 130 -4.17 11.27 16.37
N ARG A 131 -4.20 9.94 16.17
CA ARG A 131 -5.45 9.19 15.95
C ARG A 131 -6.32 9.27 17.22
N PRO A 132 -7.66 9.16 17.08
CA PRO A 132 -8.56 9.12 18.23
C PRO A 132 -8.28 7.89 19.11
N PHE A 133 -8.60 8.01 20.40
CA PHE A 133 -8.38 6.96 21.40
C PHE A 133 -9.02 5.63 20.99
N VAL A 134 -10.28 5.67 20.52
CA VAL A 134 -11.01 4.51 19.99
C VAL A 134 -10.21 3.78 18.92
N GLY A 135 -9.63 4.52 17.96
CA GLY A 135 -8.79 3.94 16.91
C GLY A 135 -7.47 3.36 17.43
N LYS A 136 -6.93 3.83 18.55
CA LYS A 136 -5.69 3.28 19.12
C LYS A 136 -5.93 1.97 19.87
N TYR A 137 -7.04 1.84 20.60
CA TYR A 137 -7.26 0.71 21.52
C TYR A 137 -8.25 -0.34 21.02
N LEU A 138 -9.12 0.00 20.06
CA LEU A 138 -10.16 -0.92 19.56
C LEU A 138 -9.88 -1.42 18.13
N ALA A 139 -8.93 -0.83 17.41
CA ALA A 139 -8.56 -1.28 16.07
C ALA A 139 -7.40 -2.27 16.14
N PHE A 140 -7.72 -3.55 16.32
CA PHE A 140 -6.76 -4.65 16.20
C PHE A 140 -6.51 -4.97 14.72
N GLY A 141 -5.24 -5.15 14.33
CA GLY A 141 -4.83 -5.84 13.10
C GLY A 141 -5.49 -5.37 11.81
N THR A 142 -5.31 -4.12 11.41
CA THR A 142 -6.00 -3.57 10.22
C THR A 142 -5.30 -3.87 8.89
N ARG A 143 -4.30 -4.75 8.90
CA ARG A 143 -3.49 -5.09 7.74
C ARG A 143 -3.25 -6.58 7.76
N ASP A 144 -3.57 -7.22 6.64
CA ASP A 144 -3.36 -8.66 6.48
C ASP A 144 -3.05 -8.97 5.00
N ILE A 145 -2.65 -10.21 4.75
CA ILE A 145 -2.42 -10.78 3.43
C ILE A 145 -3.70 -11.48 2.99
N GLY A 146 -4.23 -11.10 1.84
CA GLY A 146 -5.40 -11.76 1.30
C GLY A 146 -5.90 -11.18 0.00
N VAL A 147 -7.19 -11.38 -0.23
CA VAL A 147 -7.94 -10.86 -1.36
C VAL A 147 -8.97 -9.86 -0.83
N SER A 148 -9.02 -8.68 -1.41
CA SER A 148 -10.08 -7.70 -1.14
C SER A 148 -10.73 -7.27 -2.44
N THR A 149 -12.05 -7.16 -2.43
CA THR A 149 -12.83 -6.69 -3.57
C THR A 149 -13.65 -5.49 -3.13
N SER A 150 -13.60 -4.42 -3.90
CA SER A 150 -14.41 -3.22 -3.70
C SER A 150 -15.14 -2.87 -4.98
N TYR A 151 -16.36 -2.36 -4.83
CA TYR A 151 -17.17 -1.84 -5.93
C TYR A 151 -17.71 -0.47 -5.56
N ASP A 152 -17.40 0.53 -6.37
CA ASP A 152 -17.91 1.89 -6.21
C ASP A 152 -19.16 2.08 -7.11
N PHE A 153 -20.24 2.60 -6.53
CA PHE A 153 -21.55 2.82 -7.17
C PHE A 153 -21.73 4.26 -7.66
#